data_AF-F8N0X5-F1
#
_entry.id   AF-F8N0X5-F1
#
_cell.length_a   1.000
_cell.length_b   1.000
_cell.length_c   1.000
_cell.angle_alpha   90.00
_cell.angle_beta   90.00
_cell.angle_gamma   90.00
#
_symmetry.space_group_name_H-M   'P 1'
#
loop_
_entity.id
_entity.type
_entity.pdbx_description
1 polymer ?
#
loop_
_entity_poly.entity_id
_entity_poly.type
_entity_poly.pdbx_seq_one_letter_code
_entity_poly.pdbx_strand_id
1 'polypeptide(L)'
;MSRALLRSVLELRTPVTCLPPSFLLPFRPAAAAAAAAPAARFLHQTAQQVEPTSQSDAAAAAATLLKASPSKVTTATPPEAPAAVPTSTPFSQQPPISQQVKELLPVLAAQPGHYTTIHIHGKPYLVTEGDTVKLPFKMPGVAPGDVLRLNRASVIGSRDLTLQGAPYVDERLFECRAIVMGTESEPMRVMIKKKRRCRKKKHVFSKHKYTVLRINQLKINDVSSL
;
A
#
# COMPACT_ATOMS: atom_id res chain seq x y z
N MET A 1 44.30 -55.73 21.68
CA MET A 1 44.80 -56.17 20.36
C MET A 1 43.61 -56.28 19.42
N SER A 2 43.43 -55.30 18.54
CA SER A 2 42.17 -55.09 17.82
C SER A 2 42.38 -54.88 16.33
N ARG A 3 41.52 -55.54 15.57
CA ARG A 3 40.95 -55.18 14.24
C ARG A 3 41.76 -55.53 12.99
N ALA A 4 41.23 -56.53 12.28
CA ALA A 4 41.31 -56.67 10.82
C ALA A 4 39.90 -56.39 10.27
N LEU A 5 39.74 -55.37 9.43
CA LEU A 5 39.78 -55.37 7.95
C LEU A 5 38.36 -55.41 7.37
N LEU A 6 38.03 -54.36 6.61
CA LEU A 6 37.62 -54.40 5.21
C LEU A 6 36.89 -53.09 4.86
N ARG A 7 37.46 -52.29 3.95
CA ARG A 7 36.71 -51.63 2.86
C ARG A 7 37.64 -50.93 1.88
N SER A 8 37.23 -51.04 0.62
CA SER A 8 37.89 -50.70 -0.63
C SER A 8 37.51 -49.29 -1.13
N VAL A 9 38.13 -48.92 -2.26
CA VAL A 9 37.67 -48.02 -3.35
C VAL A 9 38.47 -46.72 -3.51
N LEU A 10 39.41 -46.78 -4.46
CA LEU A 10 39.72 -45.82 -5.54
C LEU A 10 39.65 -44.31 -5.22
N GLU A 11 40.79 -43.71 -4.87
CA GLU A 11 41.05 -42.29 -5.12
C GLU A 11 41.72 -42.11 -6.50
N LEU A 12 40.98 -41.51 -7.45
CA LEU A 12 41.57 -40.83 -8.61
C LEU A 12 41.71 -39.35 -8.23
N ARG A 13 42.94 -38.90 -7.95
CA ARG A 13 43.30 -37.49 -7.83
C ARG A 13 44.27 -37.10 -8.93
N THR A 14 43.80 -36.27 -9.86
CA THR A 14 44.60 -35.52 -10.81
C THR A 14 45.05 -34.18 -10.20
N PRO A 15 46.27 -33.69 -10.47
CA PRO A 15 46.71 -32.34 -10.08
C PRO A 15 46.86 -31.42 -11.30
N VAL A 16 46.20 -30.24 -11.31
CA VAL A 16 46.49 -29.18 -12.30
C VAL A 16 46.38 -27.78 -11.67
N THR A 17 47.56 -27.24 -11.36
CA THR A 17 48.06 -25.85 -11.48
C THR A 17 47.21 -24.65 -11.00
N CYS A 18 47.69 -23.99 -9.93
CA CYS A 18 47.41 -22.59 -9.61
C CYS A 18 48.67 -21.75 -9.91
N LEU A 19 48.57 -20.76 -10.80
CA LEU A 19 49.57 -19.69 -10.97
C LEU A 19 49.10 -18.41 -10.27
N PRO A 20 49.95 -17.71 -9.50
CA PRO A 20 49.64 -16.36 -9.00
C PRO A 20 50.10 -15.29 -9.99
N PRO A 21 49.38 -14.17 -10.17
CA PRO A 21 49.87 -13.04 -10.96
C PRO A 21 50.84 -12.18 -10.14
N SER A 22 52.01 -11.95 -10.74
CA SER A 22 53.05 -11.03 -10.30
C SER A 22 52.98 -9.73 -11.11
N PHE A 23 52.65 -8.60 -10.48
CA PHE A 23 53.14 -7.28 -10.94
C PHE A 23 53.25 -6.30 -9.76
N LEU A 24 54.51 -6.12 -9.34
CA LEU A 24 55.02 -5.06 -8.48
C LEU A 24 55.31 -3.82 -9.33
N LEU A 25 54.89 -2.64 -8.90
CA LEU A 25 55.43 -1.34 -9.34
C LEU A 25 55.15 -0.24 -8.27
N PRO A 26 55.91 0.87 -8.26
CA PRO A 26 56.73 1.25 -7.11
C PRO A 26 56.29 2.53 -6.40
N PHE A 27 56.71 2.65 -5.14
CA PHE A 27 56.67 3.87 -4.35
C PHE A 27 57.53 4.98 -4.99
N ARG A 28 56.95 6.18 -5.12
CA ARG A 28 57.67 7.43 -5.38
C ARG A 28 57.19 8.48 -4.37
N PRO A 29 58.07 9.09 -3.56
CA PRO A 29 57.70 10.24 -2.74
C PRO A 29 57.88 11.52 -3.58
N ALA A 30 56.94 12.46 -3.46
CA ALA A 30 57.07 13.80 -4.01
C ALA A 30 57.05 14.82 -2.88
N ALA A 31 58.11 15.62 -2.83
CA ALA A 31 58.32 16.75 -1.94
C ALA A 31 57.49 17.97 -2.39
N ALA A 32 57.41 18.94 -1.46
CA ALA A 32 56.64 20.18 -1.46
C ALA A 32 56.71 21.06 -2.73
N ALA A 33 55.57 21.70 -3.07
CA ALA A 33 55.45 23.14 -3.35
C ALA A 33 53.98 23.55 -3.53
N ALA A 34 53.70 24.80 -3.18
CA ALA A 34 52.39 25.43 -2.99
C ALA A 34 51.56 25.69 -4.26
N ALA A 35 50.22 25.71 -4.14
CA ALA A 35 49.32 26.72 -4.72
C ALA A 35 47.82 26.47 -4.38
N ALA A 36 47.22 27.44 -3.68
CA ALA A 36 45.87 28.04 -3.84
C ALA A 36 44.58 27.17 -4.03
N ALA A 37 43.78 27.12 -2.96
CA ALA A 37 42.31 27.37 -2.81
C ALA A 37 41.23 26.60 -3.63
N PRO A 38 39.94 26.56 -3.18
CA PRO A 38 39.40 26.49 -1.82
C PRO A 38 38.45 25.29 -1.58
N ALA A 39 38.26 24.95 -0.31
CA ALA A 39 37.37 23.91 0.17
C ALA A 39 35.88 24.33 0.11
N ALA A 40 35.07 23.58 -0.63
CA ALA A 40 33.62 23.68 -0.58
C ALA A 40 33.11 22.97 0.70
N ARG A 41 32.71 23.77 1.69
CA ARG A 41 31.97 23.33 2.87
C ARG A 41 30.51 23.12 2.49
N PHE A 42 30.04 21.89 2.53
CA PHE A 42 28.61 21.61 2.51
C PHE A 42 28.00 21.99 3.86
N LEU A 43 27.34 23.15 3.91
CA LEU A 43 26.44 23.56 4.99
C LEU A 43 25.05 23.00 4.70
N HIS A 44 24.51 22.21 5.63
CA HIS A 44 23.10 21.84 5.64
C HIS A 44 22.26 23.07 5.98
N GLN A 45 21.54 23.60 4.99
CA GLN A 45 20.59 24.70 5.16
C GLN A 45 19.24 24.13 5.60
N THR A 46 18.82 24.51 6.81
CA THR A 46 17.47 24.27 7.34
C THR A 46 16.47 25.18 6.63
N ALA A 47 15.39 24.60 6.10
CA ALA A 47 14.28 25.34 5.53
C ALA A 47 13.49 26.04 6.65
N GLN A 48 13.38 27.37 6.57
CA GLN A 48 12.43 28.16 7.35
C GLN A 48 11.03 28.01 6.73
N GLN A 49 10.06 27.56 7.52
CA GLN A 49 8.65 27.67 7.16
C GLN A 49 8.22 29.14 7.34
N VAL A 50 7.76 29.77 6.27
CA VAL A 50 7.08 31.07 6.28
C VAL A 50 5.58 30.79 6.25
N GLU A 51 4.86 31.20 7.29
CA GLU A 51 3.39 31.27 7.29
C GLU A 51 2.91 32.47 6.46
N PRO A 52 1.81 32.36 5.70
CA PRO A 52 1.20 33.50 5.05
C PRO A 52 0.29 34.28 6.01
N THR A 53 0.73 35.51 6.31
CA THR A 53 -0.08 36.58 6.92
C THR A 53 -1.31 36.88 6.07
N SER A 54 -2.50 36.66 6.63
CA SER A 54 -3.77 37.19 6.10
C SER A 54 -3.95 38.61 6.62
N GLN A 55 -3.97 39.58 5.71
CA GLN A 55 -4.36 40.96 5.99
C GLN A 55 -5.89 41.02 6.07
N SER A 56 -6.42 41.53 7.17
CA SER A 56 -7.80 42.01 7.26
C SER A 56 -7.78 43.46 7.71
N ASP A 57 -8.15 44.35 6.80
CA ASP A 57 -8.60 45.70 7.10
C ASP A 57 -9.92 45.65 7.87
N ALA A 58 -10.00 46.37 8.99
CA ALA A 58 -11.15 47.21 9.38
C ALA A 58 -10.94 47.78 10.80
N ALA A 59 -10.90 49.11 10.86
CA ALA A 59 -10.97 49.90 12.09
C ALA A 59 -12.39 49.91 12.68
N ALA A 60 -12.50 49.80 14.01
CA ALA A 60 -13.50 50.52 14.80
C ALA A 60 -13.18 50.41 16.30
N ALA A 61 -13.48 51.50 17.01
CA ALA A 61 -12.99 51.86 18.32
C ALA A 61 -13.72 51.19 19.51
N ALA A 62 -12.98 51.12 20.62
CA ALA A 62 -13.34 51.35 22.02
C ALA A 62 -14.70 50.86 22.58
N ALA A 63 -14.65 49.98 23.59
CA ALA A 63 -15.20 50.23 24.94
C ALA A 63 -14.99 49.03 25.92
N THR A 64 -14.29 49.33 27.00
CA THR A 64 -14.57 49.04 28.42
C THR A 64 -14.89 47.62 28.94
N LEU A 65 -13.98 47.18 29.84
CA LEU A 65 -14.13 46.21 30.93
C LEU A 65 -15.49 46.24 31.64
N LEU A 66 -16.11 45.08 31.90
CA LEU A 66 -16.72 44.75 33.19
C LEU A 66 -16.83 43.23 33.39
N LYS A 67 -16.75 42.83 34.66
CA LYS A 67 -16.58 41.51 35.24
C LYS A 67 -17.90 41.08 35.89
N ALA A 68 -18.35 39.83 35.71
CA ALA A 68 -19.12 39.06 36.71
C ALA A 68 -19.52 37.66 36.19
N SER A 69 -19.16 36.62 36.95
CA SER A 69 -19.95 35.40 37.15
C SER A 69 -20.95 35.67 38.31
N PRO A 70 -21.94 34.81 38.70
CA PRO A 70 -22.11 33.38 38.38
C PRO A 70 -23.58 32.86 38.26
N SER A 71 -23.68 31.53 38.04
CA SER A 71 -24.76 30.61 38.48
C SER A 71 -26.14 30.64 37.80
N LYS A 72 -26.55 29.52 37.18
CA LYS A 72 -27.52 28.57 37.77
C LYS A 72 -27.85 27.37 36.88
N VAL A 73 -28.03 26.25 37.58
CA VAL A 73 -28.54 24.93 37.18
C VAL A 73 -30.06 24.96 37.10
N THR A 74 -30.69 24.45 36.04
CA THR A 74 -32.05 23.84 36.04
C THR A 74 -32.22 23.03 34.74
N THR A 75 -32.13 21.70 34.79
CA THR A 75 -33.25 20.72 34.80
C THR A 75 -34.07 20.65 33.51
N ALA A 76 -34.08 19.45 32.94
CA ALA A 76 -34.80 19.01 31.74
C ALA A 76 -36.31 18.90 31.93
N THR A 77 -37.11 19.11 30.86
CA THR A 77 -38.17 18.20 30.35
C THR A 77 -38.75 18.73 29.00
N PRO A 78 -39.34 17.86 28.15
CA PRO A 78 -39.56 18.04 26.69
C PRO A 78 -40.96 18.53 26.31
N PRO A 79 -41.21 18.77 25.00
CA PRO A 79 -42.45 18.31 24.40
C PRO A 79 -42.27 17.57 23.07
N GLU A 80 -43.06 16.52 22.98
CA GLU A 80 -43.37 15.62 21.88
C GLU A 80 -44.30 16.29 20.83
N ALA A 81 -44.01 16.12 19.54
CA ALA A 81 -45.00 16.18 18.44
C ALA A 81 -44.43 15.56 17.15
N PRO A 82 -45.28 15.03 16.25
CA PRO A 82 -45.00 13.87 15.41
C PRO A 82 -44.79 14.22 13.92
N ALA A 83 -44.64 13.16 13.10
CA ALA A 83 -44.63 13.11 11.63
C ALA A 83 -43.25 13.18 10.95
N ALA A 84 -42.84 12.05 10.37
CA ALA A 84 -43.02 11.79 8.94
C ALA A 84 -42.18 10.57 8.54
N VAL A 85 -42.86 9.57 7.97
CA VAL A 85 -42.23 8.43 7.31
C VAL A 85 -41.82 8.91 5.91
N PRO A 86 -40.53 8.92 5.52
CA PRO A 86 -40.21 9.01 4.10
C PRO A 86 -40.24 7.61 3.49
N THR A 87 -41.37 7.34 2.84
CA THR A 87 -41.54 6.36 1.78
C THR A 87 -40.49 6.55 0.68
N SER A 88 -39.80 5.44 0.36
CA SER A 88 -39.05 5.11 -0.86
C SER A 88 -38.47 6.25 -1.73
N THR A 89 -37.17 6.47 -1.64
CA THR A 89 -36.40 7.07 -2.73
C THR A 89 -36.29 6.07 -3.89
N PRO A 90 -36.71 6.41 -5.12
CA PRO A 90 -36.62 5.51 -6.26
C PRO A 90 -35.17 5.31 -6.70
N PHE A 91 -34.81 4.03 -6.80
CA PHE A 91 -33.54 3.48 -7.24
C PHE A 91 -33.48 3.57 -8.78
N SER A 92 -33.16 4.72 -9.41
CA SER A 92 -33.34 4.81 -10.88
C SER A 92 -32.43 5.73 -11.70
N GLN A 93 -31.43 6.42 -11.16
CA GLN A 93 -30.56 7.26 -12.02
C GLN A 93 -29.09 6.87 -11.89
N GLN A 94 -28.76 5.68 -12.40
CA GLN A 94 -27.37 5.38 -12.75
C GLN A 94 -27.02 6.12 -14.04
N PRO A 95 -25.84 6.76 -14.14
CA PRO A 95 -25.40 7.41 -15.36
C PRO A 95 -25.38 6.42 -16.55
N PRO A 96 -25.81 6.85 -17.75
CA PRO A 96 -25.63 6.06 -18.95
C PRO A 96 -24.14 5.89 -19.25
N ILE A 97 -23.77 4.71 -19.76
CA ILE A 97 -22.40 4.41 -20.18
C ILE A 97 -22.10 5.22 -21.46
N SER A 98 -20.85 5.65 -21.64
CA SER A 98 -20.48 6.38 -22.86
C SER A 98 -20.54 5.49 -24.09
N GLN A 99 -21.01 6.04 -25.21
CA GLN A 99 -21.17 5.32 -26.47
C GLN A 99 -19.85 4.69 -26.96
N GLN A 100 -18.73 5.40 -26.78
CA GLN A 100 -17.40 4.90 -27.12
C GLN A 100 -17.04 3.63 -26.32
N VAL A 101 -17.37 3.59 -25.03
CA VAL A 101 -17.12 2.40 -24.19
C VAL A 101 -18.00 1.25 -24.66
N LYS A 102 -19.26 1.52 -25.01
CA LYS A 102 -20.18 0.49 -25.53
C LYS A 102 -19.66 -0.17 -26.82
N GLU A 103 -19.00 0.58 -27.69
CA GLU A 103 -18.44 0.08 -28.95
C GLU A 103 -17.10 -0.66 -28.78
N LEU A 104 -16.21 -0.17 -27.90
CA LEU A 104 -14.86 -0.73 -27.73
C LEU A 104 -14.77 -1.86 -26.71
N LEU A 105 -15.72 -1.96 -25.78
CA LEU A 105 -15.71 -2.97 -24.72
C LEU A 105 -15.83 -4.42 -25.26
N PRO A 106 -16.65 -4.72 -26.29
CA PRO A 106 -16.64 -6.02 -26.95
C PRO A 106 -15.28 -6.38 -27.55
N VAL A 107 -14.57 -5.40 -28.14
CA VAL A 107 -13.23 -5.61 -28.70
C VAL A 107 -12.23 -5.93 -27.58
N LEU A 108 -12.32 -5.22 -26.44
CA LEU A 108 -11.51 -5.48 -25.27
C LEU A 108 -11.79 -6.87 -24.67
N ALA A 109 -13.06 -7.27 -24.59
CA ALA A 109 -13.48 -8.58 -24.08
C ALA A 109 -13.06 -9.75 -24.98
N ALA A 110 -12.99 -9.54 -26.30
CA ALA A 110 -12.57 -10.55 -27.26
C ALA A 110 -11.05 -10.89 -27.20
N GLN A 111 -10.25 -10.04 -26.56
CA GLN A 111 -8.81 -10.30 -26.42
C GLN A 111 -8.54 -11.40 -25.37
N PRO A 112 -7.44 -12.17 -25.50
CA PRO A 112 -7.26 -13.40 -24.69
C PRO A 112 -6.99 -13.19 -23.19
N GLY A 113 -6.37 -12.06 -22.81
CA GLY A 113 -5.87 -11.87 -21.45
C GLY A 113 -6.17 -10.47 -20.93
N HIS A 114 -6.77 -10.43 -19.74
CA HIS A 114 -7.20 -9.20 -19.09
C HIS A 114 -6.49 -9.03 -17.75
N TYR A 115 -6.20 -7.78 -17.40
CA TYR A 115 -5.72 -7.39 -16.10
C TYR A 115 -6.63 -6.32 -15.52
N THR A 116 -6.65 -6.22 -14.19
CA THR A 116 -7.39 -5.17 -13.51
C THR A 116 -6.60 -4.61 -12.34
N THR A 117 -6.80 -3.33 -12.05
CA THR A 117 -6.31 -2.71 -10.82
C THR A 117 -7.48 -2.55 -9.85
N ILE A 118 -7.59 -3.49 -8.91
CA ILE A 118 -8.62 -3.50 -7.87
C ILE A 118 -8.20 -2.65 -6.67
N HIS A 119 -9.16 -2.07 -5.96
CA HIS A 119 -8.91 -1.31 -4.75
C HIS A 119 -9.55 -1.97 -3.53
N ILE A 120 -8.71 -2.32 -2.55
CA ILE A 120 -9.15 -2.85 -1.25
C ILE A 120 -8.78 -1.84 -0.19
N HIS A 121 -9.78 -1.27 0.50
CA HIS A 121 -9.60 -0.14 1.43
C HIS A 121 -8.73 1.00 0.86
N GLY A 122 -8.96 1.34 -0.41
CA GLY A 122 -8.24 2.39 -1.14
C GLY A 122 -6.86 1.98 -1.67
N LYS A 123 -6.28 0.85 -1.24
CA LYS A 123 -5.00 0.37 -1.75
C LYS A 123 -5.16 -0.34 -3.09
N PRO A 124 -4.42 0.06 -4.15
CA PRO A 124 -4.49 -0.59 -5.45
C PRO A 124 -3.71 -1.91 -5.49
N TYR A 125 -4.25 -2.91 -6.19
CA TYR A 125 -3.58 -4.17 -6.51
C TYR A 125 -3.81 -4.48 -7.99
N LEU A 126 -2.74 -4.58 -8.77
CA LEU A 126 -2.79 -5.05 -10.15
C LEU A 126 -2.80 -6.57 -10.13
N VAL A 127 -3.85 -7.16 -10.71
CA VAL A 127 -4.08 -8.60 -10.70
C VAL A 127 -4.62 -9.10 -12.03
N THR A 128 -4.36 -10.36 -12.31
CA THR A 128 -4.98 -11.17 -13.37
C THR A 128 -5.76 -12.33 -12.74
N GLU A 129 -6.49 -13.09 -13.56
CA GLU A 129 -7.17 -14.30 -13.09
C GLU A 129 -6.15 -15.36 -12.67
N GLY A 130 -6.35 -15.96 -11.49
CA GLY A 130 -5.46 -16.97 -10.91
C GLY A 130 -4.43 -16.42 -9.93
N ASP A 131 -4.21 -15.10 -9.91
CA ASP A 131 -3.24 -14.44 -9.02
C ASP A 131 -3.61 -14.57 -7.54
N THR A 132 -2.57 -14.60 -6.70
CA THR A 132 -2.70 -14.67 -5.24
C THR A 132 -2.29 -13.34 -4.62
N VAL A 133 -3.24 -12.67 -3.97
CA VAL A 133 -3.04 -11.37 -3.32
C VAL A 133 -2.90 -11.55 -1.82
N LYS A 134 -1.76 -11.12 -1.27
CA LYS A 134 -1.53 -11.09 0.17
C LYS A 134 -1.82 -9.71 0.74
N LEU A 135 -2.90 -9.58 1.49
CA LEU A 135 -3.33 -8.32 2.08
C LEU A 135 -2.52 -8.00 3.36
N PRO A 136 -2.13 -6.73 3.57
CA PRO A 136 -1.32 -6.30 4.72
C PRO A 136 -2.15 -6.16 6.02
N PHE A 137 -3.24 -6.89 6.15
CA PHE A 137 -4.09 -6.90 7.34
C PHE A 137 -4.89 -8.21 7.40
N LYS A 138 -5.40 -8.53 8.59
CA LYS A 138 -6.39 -9.59 8.78
C LYS A 138 -7.76 -9.03 8.51
N MET A 139 -8.38 -9.50 7.43
CA MET A 139 -9.77 -9.16 7.13
C MET A 139 -10.70 -9.78 8.19
N PRO A 140 -11.55 -8.99 8.86
CA PRO A 140 -12.53 -9.50 9.81
C PRO A 140 -13.73 -10.11 9.07
N GLY A 141 -14.42 -11.06 9.70
CA GLY A 141 -15.69 -11.59 9.18
C GLY A 141 -15.59 -12.43 7.91
N VAL A 142 -14.38 -12.92 7.56
CA VAL A 142 -14.18 -13.85 6.44
C VAL A 142 -13.59 -15.16 6.93
N ALA A 143 -14.17 -16.25 6.44
CA ALA A 143 -13.67 -17.61 6.60
C ALA A 143 -12.89 -18.03 5.34
N PRO A 144 -11.96 -19.01 5.45
CA PRO A 144 -11.38 -19.62 4.27
C PRO A 144 -12.47 -20.30 3.43
N GLY A 145 -12.49 -20.02 2.13
CA GLY A 145 -13.52 -20.48 1.19
C GLY A 145 -14.55 -19.41 0.81
N ASP A 146 -14.65 -18.31 1.56
CA ASP A 146 -15.60 -17.24 1.24
C ASP A 146 -15.26 -16.56 -0.09
N VAL A 147 -16.30 -16.25 -0.87
CA VAL A 147 -16.19 -15.58 -2.16
C VAL A 147 -16.55 -14.10 -2.02
N LEU A 148 -15.61 -13.23 -2.34
CA LEU A 148 -15.75 -11.78 -2.31
C LEU A 148 -15.98 -11.24 -3.71
N ARG A 149 -17.04 -10.42 -3.88
CA ARG A 149 -17.25 -9.64 -5.12
C ARG A 149 -16.51 -8.32 -5.01
N LEU A 150 -15.57 -8.09 -5.91
CA LEU A 150 -14.73 -6.90 -5.92
C LEU A 150 -15.34 -5.85 -6.86
N ASN A 151 -15.94 -4.82 -6.26
CA ASN A 151 -16.73 -3.80 -6.98
C ASN A 151 -15.91 -2.55 -7.36
N ARG A 152 -14.69 -2.43 -6.86
CA ARG A 152 -13.87 -1.23 -7.01
C ARG A 152 -12.65 -1.58 -7.84
N ALA A 153 -12.73 -1.31 -9.13
CA ALA A 153 -11.60 -1.37 -10.05
C ALA A 153 -11.38 0.03 -10.64
N SER A 154 -10.13 0.48 -10.67
CA SER A 154 -9.78 1.75 -11.32
C SER A 154 -9.51 1.55 -12.81
N VAL A 155 -8.88 0.43 -13.15
CA VAL A 155 -8.45 0.11 -14.51
C VAL A 155 -8.83 -1.33 -14.83
N ILE A 156 -9.35 -1.54 -16.04
CA ILE A 156 -9.51 -2.86 -16.66
C ILE A 156 -8.87 -2.77 -18.02
N GLY A 157 -7.89 -3.61 -18.27
CA GLY A 157 -7.14 -3.55 -19.51
C GLY A 157 -6.91 -4.92 -20.10
N SER A 158 -6.66 -4.90 -21.38
CA SER A 158 -5.98 -5.95 -22.09
C SER A 158 -4.68 -5.35 -22.66
N ARG A 159 -4.01 -6.06 -23.54
CA ARG A 159 -2.74 -5.66 -24.15
C ARG A 159 -2.81 -4.29 -24.84
N ASP A 160 -3.84 -4.07 -25.66
CA ASP A 160 -3.91 -2.90 -26.55
C ASP A 160 -4.93 -1.85 -26.08
N LEU A 161 -5.98 -2.29 -25.37
CA LEU A 161 -7.07 -1.44 -24.92
C LEU A 161 -7.13 -1.40 -23.40
N THR A 162 -7.37 -0.21 -22.86
CA THR A 162 -7.50 0.00 -21.41
C THR A 162 -8.70 0.88 -21.11
N LEU A 163 -9.64 0.34 -20.34
CA LEU A 163 -10.78 1.06 -19.78
C LEU A 163 -10.35 1.66 -18.42
N GLN A 164 -10.39 2.98 -18.34
CA GLN A 164 -10.08 3.72 -17.11
C GLN A 164 -11.36 4.36 -16.57
N GLY A 165 -11.58 4.20 -15.26
CA GLY A 165 -12.68 4.83 -14.56
C GLY A 165 -12.33 6.22 -14.02
N ALA A 166 -13.33 7.08 -13.91
CA ALA A 166 -13.22 8.38 -13.26
C ALA A 166 -14.35 8.52 -12.21
N PRO A 167 -14.18 8.08 -10.94
CA PRO A 167 -12.97 7.57 -10.29
C PRO A 167 -12.76 6.04 -10.36
N TYR A 168 -13.82 5.27 -10.57
CA TYR A 168 -13.80 3.81 -10.69
C TYR A 168 -14.58 3.39 -11.93
N VAL A 169 -14.24 2.21 -12.46
CA VAL A 169 -15.01 1.57 -13.53
C VAL A 169 -16.36 1.14 -12.95
N ASP A 170 -17.41 1.28 -13.75
CA ASP A 170 -18.76 0.92 -13.36
C ASP A 170 -18.87 -0.60 -13.10
N GLU A 171 -19.50 -0.98 -11.99
CA GLU A 171 -19.64 -2.36 -11.51
C GLU A 171 -20.37 -3.26 -12.51
N ARG A 172 -21.17 -2.67 -13.40
CA ARG A 172 -21.94 -3.41 -14.41
C ARG A 172 -21.06 -3.95 -15.53
N LEU A 173 -19.93 -3.30 -15.81
CA LEU A 173 -19.06 -3.60 -16.94
C LEU A 173 -18.19 -4.84 -16.71
N PHE A 174 -18.02 -5.25 -15.46
CA PHE A 174 -17.12 -6.35 -15.11
C PHE A 174 -17.60 -7.12 -13.89
N GLU A 175 -17.18 -8.37 -13.77
CA GLU A 175 -17.23 -9.12 -12.52
C GLU A 175 -15.85 -9.60 -12.16
N CYS A 176 -15.39 -9.19 -10.97
CA CYS A 176 -14.19 -9.72 -10.36
C CYS A 176 -14.56 -10.43 -9.06
N ARG A 177 -14.23 -11.72 -8.97
CA ARG A 177 -14.45 -12.54 -7.77
C ARG A 177 -13.13 -13.03 -7.21
N ALA A 178 -12.97 -12.89 -5.91
CA ALA A 178 -11.82 -13.39 -5.18
C ALA A 178 -12.26 -14.39 -4.11
N ILE A 179 -11.53 -15.47 -3.95
CA ILE A 179 -11.73 -16.44 -2.85
C ILE A 179 -10.73 -16.18 -1.74
N VAL A 180 -11.19 -16.23 -0.50
CA VAL A 180 -10.34 -16.18 0.67
C VAL A 180 -9.67 -17.53 0.87
N MET A 181 -8.36 -17.60 0.68
CA MET A 181 -7.59 -18.83 0.90
C MET A 181 -7.36 -19.09 2.39
N GLY A 182 -7.21 -18.02 3.18
CA GLY A 182 -7.01 -18.10 4.62
C GLY A 182 -6.21 -16.93 5.18
N THR A 183 -5.68 -17.12 6.39
CA THR A 183 -4.83 -16.11 7.06
C THR A 183 -3.46 -16.67 7.36
N GLU A 184 -2.44 -15.97 6.87
CA GLU A 184 -1.03 -16.27 7.15
C GLU A 184 -0.50 -15.41 8.29
N SER A 185 0.65 -15.82 8.83
CA SER A 185 1.36 -15.10 9.89
C SER A 185 2.80 -14.87 9.47
N GLU A 186 3.35 -13.68 9.76
CA GLU A 186 4.80 -13.50 9.72
C GLU A 186 5.51 -14.24 10.87
N PRO A 187 6.82 -14.51 10.75
CA PRO A 187 7.64 -14.92 11.88
C PRO A 187 7.60 -13.86 13.00
N MET A 188 7.71 -14.32 14.25
CA MET A 188 7.70 -13.43 15.40
C MET A 188 8.98 -12.58 15.42
N ARG A 189 8.83 -11.26 15.28
CA ARG A 189 9.94 -10.30 15.41
C ARG A 189 9.94 -9.68 16.81
N VAL A 190 11.14 -9.54 17.39
CA VAL A 190 11.32 -8.98 18.74
C VAL A 190 12.09 -7.68 18.65
N MET A 191 11.39 -6.54 18.78
CA MET A 191 12.03 -5.23 18.84
C MET A 191 12.47 -4.94 20.27
N ILE A 192 13.78 -4.71 20.46
CA ILE A 192 14.35 -4.39 21.77
C ILE A 192 14.52 -2.87 21.89
N LYS A 193 13.63 -2.22 22.64
CA LYS A 193 13.75 -0.79 22.99
C LYS A 193 14.66 -0.66 24.21
N LYS A 194 15.86 -0.12 24.01
CA LYS A 194 16.87 0.10 25.06
C LYS A 194 17.45 1.50 24.97
N LYS A 195 17.68 2.14 26.11
CA LYS A 195 18.42 3.42 26.21
C LYS A 195 19.87 3.16 26.64
N ARG A 196 20.80 4.06 26.26
CA ARG A 196 22.22 3.97 26.64
C ARG A 196 22.36 4.05 28.17
N ARG A 197 23.28 3.28 28.76
CA ARG A 197 23.52 3.19 30.22
C ARG A 197 22.30 2.82 31.09
N CYS A 198 21.26 2.22 30.48
CA CYS A 198 20.14 1.64 31.22
C CYS A 198 20.17 0.11 31.09
N ARG A 199 20.09 -0.62 32.22
CA ARG A 199 20.07 -2.09 32.23
C ARG A 199 18.76 -2.66 31.67
N LYS A 200 17.64 -1.95 31.85
CA LYS A 200 16.31 -2.37 31.38
C LYS A 200 16.25 -2.39 29.85
N LYS A 201 15.78 -3.51 29.30
CA LYS A 201 15.48 -3.72 27.88
C LYS A 201 13.98 -4.02 27.75
N LYS A 202 13.25 -3.21 26.99
CA LYS A 202 11.84 -3.49 26.70
C LYS A 202 11.74 -4.29 25.41
N HIS A 203 11.28 -5.53 25.52
CA HIS A 203 11.01 -6.39 24.37
C HIS A 203 9.58 -6.14 23.88
N VAL A 204 9.43 -5.91 22.57
CA VAL A 204 8.14 -5.78 21.90
C VAL A 204 8.06 -6.90 20.86
N PHE A 205 7.14 -7.83 21.09
CA PHE A 205 6.90 -8.97 20.20
C PHE A 205 5.83 -8.56 19.18
N SER A 206 6.16 -8.66 17.89
CA SER A 206 5.21 -8.40 16.81
C SER A 206 5.06 -9.65 15.94
N LYS A 207 3.82 -10.03 15.67
CA LYS A 207 3.47 -11.15 14.80
C LYS A 207 2.17 -10.82 14.08
N HIS A 208 2.26 -10.05 12.99
CA HIS A 208 1.08 -9.65 12.22
C HIS A 208 0.47 -10.80 11.42
N LYS A 209 -0.79 -10.62 11.03
CA LYS A 209 -1.60 -11.56 10.25
C LYS A 209 -1.96 -10.93 8.92
N TYR A 210 -1.95 -11.74 7.88
CA TYR A 210 -2.20 -11.32 6.50
C TYR A 210 -3.26 -12.21 5.89
N THR A 211 -4.32 -11.64 5.32
CA THR A 211 -5.32 -12.42 4.58
C THR A 211 -4.81 -12.68 3.17
N VAL A 212 -4.90 -13.93 2.74
CA VAL A 212 -4.54 -14.33 1.38
C VAL A 212 -5.80 -14.53 0.58
N LEU A 213 -5.90 -13.82 -0.55
CA LEU A 213 -6.97 -13.95 -1.52
C LEU A 213 -6.42 -14.58 -2.80
N ARG A 214 -7.26 -15.32 -3.51
CA ARG A 214 -7.00 -15.77 -4.87
C ARG A 214 -8.03 -15.18 -5.80
N ILE A 215 -7.60 -14.60 -6.91
CA ILE A 215 -8.52 -14.08 -7.93
C ILE A 215 -9.00 -15.27 -8.75
N ASN A 216 -10.30 -15.54 -8.69
CA ASN A 216 -10.88 -16.73 -9.33
C ASN A 216 -11.56 -16.42 -10.65
N GLN A 217 -12.09 -15.22 -10.79
CA GLN A 217 -12.82 -14.81 -11.98
C GLN A 217 -12.51 -13.35 -12.27
N LEU A 218 -12.11 -13.08 -13.51
CA LEU A 218 -12.05 -11.74 -14.07
C LEU A 218 -12.75 -11.76 -15.43
N LYS A 219 -14.02 -11.39 -15.46
CA LYS A 219 -14.79 -11.29 -16.72
C LYS A 219 -15.27 -9.88 -16.97
N ILE A 220 -15.33 -9.53 -18.25
CA ILE A 220 -15.97 -8.33 -18.75
C ILE A 220 -17.38 -8.72 -19.20
N ASN A 221 -18.38 -7.97 -18.78
CA ASN A 221 -19.77 -8.26 -19.12
C ASN A 221 -20.14 -7.63 -20.46
N ASP A 222 -21.09 -8.24 -21.17
CA ASP A 222 -21.68 -7.60 -22.35
C ASP A 222 -22.58 -6.44 -21.93
N VAL A 223 -22.50 -5.34 -22.68
CA VAL A 223 -23.15 -4.06 -22.42
C VAL A 223 -24.21 -3.70 -23.47
N SER A 224 -24.53 -4.63 -24.37
CA SER A 224 -25.53 -4.44 -25.42
C SER A 224 -26.89 -3.95 -24.89
N SER A 225 -27.29 -4.44 -23.72
CA SER A 225 -28.57 -4.14 -23.04
C SER A 225 -28.57 -2.91 -22.13
N LEU A 226 -27.41 -2.31 -21.83
CA LEU A 226 -27.27 -1.13 -20.97
C LEU A 226 -27.28 0.17 -21.78
#